data_AF-A0A7L5FAH5-F1
#
_entry.id   AF-A0A7L5FAH5-F1
#
_cell.length_a   1.000
_cell.length_b   1.000
_cell.length_c   1.000
_cell.angle_alpha   90.00
_cell.angle_beta   90.00
_cell.angle_gamma   90.00
#
_symmetry.space_group_name_H-M   'P 1'
#
loop_
_entity.id
_entity.type
_entity.pdbx_description
1 polymer ?
#
loop_
_entity_poly.entity_id
_entity_poly.type
_entity_poly.pdbx_seq_one_letter_code
_entity_poly.pdbx_strand_id
1 'polypeptide(L)' 'MPNRDFHCYYVYILASKKNGTLYIGMTGGIDNRMEQHKLEMFEGFTKKHNVKNLVCLEEFQSEYNTNF' A
#
# COMPACT_ATOMS: atom_id res chain seq x y z
N MET A 1 -16.73 -23.22 16.92
CA MET A 1 -16.84 -22.12 15.94
C MET A 1 -15.43 -21.92 15.38
N PRO A 2 -15.19 -22.06 14.06
CA PRO A 2 -13.89 -21.73 13.49
C PRO A 2 -13.59 -20.25 13.73
N ASN A 3 -12.37 -19.94 14.16
CA ASN A 3 -11.94 -18.56 14.37
C ASN A 3 -11.75 -17.92 12.98
N ARG A 4 -12.51 -16.86 12.68
CA ARG A 4 -12.28 -16.07 11.47
C ARG A 4 -11.35 -14.94 11.84
N ASP A 5 -10.10 -15.04 11.41
CA ASP A 5 -9.18 -13.91 11.50
C ASP A 5 -9.42 -12.99 10.31
N PHE A 6 -9.85 -11.76 10.62
CA PHE A 6 -10.03 -10.71 9.64
C PHE A 6 -8.74 -9.92 9.50
N HIS A 7 -8.20 -9.87 8.28
CA HIS A 7 -7.04 -9.05 7.98
C HIS A 7 -7.45 -7.89 7.07
N CYS A 8 -7.15 -6.66 7.50
CA CYS A 8 -7.31 -5.47 6.69
C CYS A 8 -6.05 -5.25 5.84
N TYR A 9 -6.27 -4.99 4.55
CA TYR A 9 -5.25 -4.58 3.60
C TYR A 9 -5.68 -3.30 2.91
N TYR A 10 -4.71 -2.53 2.47
CA TYR A 10 -4.91 -1.30 1.73
C TYR A 10 -4.32 -1.45 0.35
N VAL A 11 -5.10 -1.14 -0.68
CA VAL A 11 -4.60 -0.86 -2.02
C VAL A 11 -4.50 0.65 -2.18
N TYR A 12 -3.37 1.12 -2.69
CA TYR A 12 -3.11 2.55 -2.80
C TYR A 12 -2.45 2.89 -4.13
N ILE A 13 -2.67 4.13 -4.58
CA ILE A 13 -2.02 4.70 -5.75
C ILE A 13 -1.22 5.93 -5.31
N LEU A 14 0.06 5.93 -5.66
CA LEU A 14 0.95 7.07 -5.54
C LEU A 14 1.17 7.73 -6.90
N ALA A 15 1.41 9.04 -6.89
CA ALA A 15 1.79 9.82 -8.05
C ALA A 15 3.07 10.64 -7.77
N SER A 16 3.90 10.87 -8.79
CA SER A 16 5.02 11.81 -8.68
C SER A 16 4.58 13.27 -8.74
N LYS A 17 3.57 13.57 -9.56
CA LYS A 17 2.95 14.89 -9.73
C LYS A 17 1.63 14.75 -10.48
N LYS A 18 0.89 15.85 -10.66
CA LYS A 18 -0.30 15.90 -11.55
C LYS A 18 0.09 15.42 -12.95
N ASN A 19 -0.66 14.45 -13.49
CA ASN A 19 -0.40 13.78 -14.78
C ASN A 19 1.01 13.15 -14.88
N GLY A 20 1.61 12.80 -13.74
CA GLY A 20 2.93 12.17 -13.66
C GLY A 20 2.86 10.63 -13.59
N THR A 21 3.99 10.03 -13.23
CA THR A 21 4.12 8.59 -13.03
C THR A 21 3.25 8.12 -11.88
N LEU A 22 2.55 7.00 -12.09
CA LEU A 22 1.77 6.31 -11.08
C LEU A 22 2.48 5.04 -10.59
N TYR A 23 2.25 4.72 -9.32
CA TYR A 23 2.62 3.45 -8.72
C TYR A 23 1.43 2.91 -7.94
N ILE A 24 1.10 1.64 -8.14
CA ILE A 24 0.03 0.93 -7.43
C ILE A 24 0.68 -0.08 -6.50
N GLY A 25 0.27 -0.09 -5.24
CA GLY A 25 0.78 -1.03 -4.26
C GLY A 25 -0.30 -1.53 -3.30
N MET A 26 0.04 -2.56 -2.54
CA MET A 26 -0.77 -3.07 -1.43
C MET A 26 0.07 -3.16 -0.14
N THR A 27 -0.59 -3.05 1.01
CA THR A 27 0.06 -3.16 2.33
C THR A 27 -0.96 -3.51 3.42
N GLY A 28 -0.53 -4.22 4.47
CA GLY A 28 -1.33 -4.39 5.70
C GLY A 28 -1.20 -3.22 6.68
N GLY A 29 -0.26 -2.30 6.44
CA GLY A 29 -0.07 -1.09 7.24
C GLY A 29 0.26 0.09 6.35
N ILE A 30 -0.71 1.00 6.17
CA ILE A 30 -0.57 2.13 5.25
C ILE A 30 0.41 3.18 5.76
N ASP A 31 0.40 3.49 7.06
CA ASP A 31 1.24 4.54 7.64
C ASP A 31 2.73 4.26 7.44
N ASN A 32 3.18 3.06 7.83
CA ASN A 32 4.56 2.62 7.66
C ASN A 32 4.98 2.64 6.18
N ARG A 33 4.09 2.21 5.27
CA ARG A 33 4.40 2.17 3.84
C ARG A 33 4.52 3.59 3.26
N MET A 34 3.67 4.52 3.69
CA MET A 34 3.74 5.91 3.26
C MET A 34 5.03 6.58 3.76
N GLU A 35 5.44 6.31 4.99
CA GLU A 35 6.72 6.79 5.52
C GLU A 35 7.90 6.25 4.70
N GLN A 36 7.94 4.93 4.44
CA GLN A 36 8.98 4.30 3.62
C GLN A 36 9.13 4.95 2.23
N HIS A 37 8.02 5.29 1.56
CA HIS A 37 8.06 5.97 0.26
C HIS A 37 8.50 7.44 0.37
N LYS A 38 8.00 8.17 1.38
CA LYS A 38 8.37 9.58 1.61
C LYS A 38 9.87 9.72 1.91
N LEU A 39 10.41 8.83 2.72
CA LEU A 39 11.82 8.80 3.12
C LEU A 39 12.74 8.10 2.10
N GLU A 40 12.18 7.56 1.01
CA GLU A 40 12.95 6.83 -0.02
C GLU A 40 13.81 5.70 0.58
N MET A 41 13.27 5.02 1.60
CA MET A 41 13.98 4.06 2.43
C MET A 41 14.53 2.86 1.64
N PHE A 42 13.89 2.54 0.52
CA PHE A 42 14.28 1.46 -0.38
C PHE A 42 14.59 1.99 -1.78
N GLU A 43 15.65 1.47 -2.38
CA GLU A 43 15.91 1.66 -3.81
C GLU A 43 14.82 0.99 -4.64
N GLY A 44 14.46 1.61 -5.77
CA GLY A 44 13.47 1.05 -6.68
C GLY A 44 12.69 2.08 -7.47
N PHE A 45 11.59 1.62 -8.07
CA PHE A 45 10.79 2.40 -9.02
C PHE A 45 10.28 3.73 -8.44
N THR A 46 9.69 3.70 -7.24
CA THR A 46 9.09 4.89 -6.63
C THR A 46 10.12 5.95 -6.31
N LYS A 47 11.30 5.54 -5.80
CA LYS A 47 12.45 6.43 -5.60
C LYS A 47 12.96 7.00 -6.93
N LYS A 48 13.25 6.12 -7.90
CA LYS A 48 13.76 6.50 -9.23
C LYS A 48 12.88 7.54 -9.95
N HIS A 49 11.57 7.47 -9.75
CA HIS A 49 10.60 8.35 -10.41
C HIS A 49 9.98 9.41 -9.48
N ASN A 50 10.53 9.58 -8.26
CA ASN A 50 10.04 10.51 -7.24
C ASN A 50 8.52 10.42 -7.01
N VAL A 51 8.00 9.19 -6.92
CA VAL A 51 6.58 8.88 -6.72
C VAL A 51 6.29 8.81 -5.22
N LYS A 52 5.66 9.86 -4.68
CA LYS A 52 5.48 10.03 -3.22
C LYS A 52 4.09 10.51 -2.78
N ASN A 53 3.27 11.02 -3.71
CA ASN A 53 2.00 11.65 -3.36
C ASN A 53 0.88 10.61 -3.37
N LEU A 54 0.25 10.37 -2.23
CA LEU A 54 -0.93 9.50 -2.15
C LEU A 54 -2.12 10.17 -2.83
N VAL A 55 -2.68 9.51 -3.85
CA VAL A 55 -3.80 10.04 -4.64
C VAL A 55 -5.05 9.16 -4.59
N CYS A 56 -4.91 7.90 -4.20
CA CYS A 56 -6.02 6.99 -3.95
C CYS A 56 -5.65 6.00 -2.85
N LEU A 57 -6.61 5.65 -2.00
CA LEU A 57 -6.49 4.67 -0.94
C LEU A 57 -7.83 3.95 -0.78
N GLU A 58 -7.81 2.63 -0.80
CA GLU A 58 -8.99 1.79 -0.59
C GLU A 58 -8.64 0.63 0.36
N GLU A 59 -9.50 0.40 1.34
CA GLU A 59 -9.37 -0.66 2.33
C GLU A 59 -10.16 -1.90 1.90
N PHE A 60 -9.55 -3.07 2.09
CA PHE A 60 -10.12 -4.36 1.80
C PHE A 60 -9.97 -5.29 2.99
N GLN A 61 -11.05 -5.96 3.34
CA GLN A 61 -11.08 -6.97 4.39
C GLN A 61 -10.97 -8.36 3.74
N SER A 62 -10.00 -9.14 4.19
CA SER A 62 -9.86 -10.54 3.78
C SER A 62 -10.30 -11.46 4.91
N GLU A 63 -11.13 -12.44 4.57
CA GLU A 63 -11.47 -13.57 5.43
C GLU A 63 -10.57 -14.75 5.05
N TYR A 64 -9.68 -15.17 5.95
CA TYR A 64 -8.96 -16.42 5.80
C TYR A 64 -9.59 -17.48 6.68
N ASN A 65 -10.00 -18.60 6.07
CA ASN A 65 -10.47 -19.75 6.82
C ASN A 65 -9.27 -20.61 7.23
N THR A 66 -8.81 -20.45 8.47
CA THR A 66 -7.75 -21.28 9.05
C THR A 66 -8.33 -22.59 9.59
N ASN A 67 -8.85 -23.44 8.71
CA ASN A 67 -9.14 -24.84 9.02
C ASN A 67 -8.06 -25.70 8.36
N PHE A 68 -6.92 -25.84 9.03
CA PHE A 68 -6.00 -26.94 8.78
C PHE A 68 -6.36 -28.11 9.69
#